data_AF-A0A3D4RP26-F1
#
_entry.id   AF-A0A3D4RP26-F1
#
_cell.length_a   1.000
_cell.length_b   1.000
_cell.length_c   1.000
_cell.angle_alpha   90.00
_cell.angle_beta   90.00
_cell.angle_gamma   90.00
#
_symmetry.space_group_name_H-M   'P 1'
#
loop_
_entity.id
_entity.type
_entity.pdbx_description
1 polymer ?
#
loop_
_entity_poly.entity_id
_entity_poly.type
_entity_poly.pdbx_seq_one_letter_code
_entity_poly.pdbx_strand_id
1 'polypeptide(L)'
;VAERYPEAEVIASVATNAIAIGVLVAEELGLPFVYVHPTPKDHGFENMIEGDLRPRQNVVVIEDQVSVGINSMKVVEAIRKDGCKVLGLVTIFNYELQDTLRRFKKGKVEMIALSTFSAVLKHALSTEYITEEGAETLQTWQKNPADWKLQ
;
A
#
# COMPACT_ATOMS: atom_id res chain seq x y z
N VAL A 1 11.79 -4.85 -2.62
CA VAL A 1 12.27 -3.45 -2.71
C VAL A 1 13.58 -3.37 -3.45
N ALA A 2 14.67 -3.97 -2.97
CA ALA A 2 16.00 -3.92 -3.61
C ALA A 2 16.02 -4.21 -5.12
N GLU A 3 15.26 -5.21 -5.60
CA GLU A 3 15.18 -5.55 -7.02
C GLU A 3 14.47 -4.49 -7.87
N ARG A 4 13.41 -3.88 -7.33
CA ARG A 4 12.50 -3.00 -8.08
C ARG A 4 12.86 -1.52 -7.97
N TYR A 5 13.44 -1.14 -6.83
CA TYR A 5 13.78 0.23 -6.47
C TYR A 5 15.19 0.27 -5.86
N PRO A 6 16.24 -0.11 -6.63
CA PRO A 6 17.62 -0.14 -6.13
C PRO A 6 18.15 1.24 -5.71
N GLU A 7 17.52 2.32 -6.17
CA GLU A 7 17.85 3.70 -5.83
C GLU A 7 17.10 4.25 -4.61
N ALA A 8 16.40 3.39 -3.85
CA ALA A 8 15.72 3.77 -2.62
C ALA A 8 16.72 4.26 -1.55
N GLU A 9 16.41 5.40 -0.93
CA GLU A 9 17.25 6.03 0.10
C GLU A 9 16.56 6.04 1.47
N VAL A 10 15.22 5.93 1.50
CA VAL A 10 14.42 5.87 2.73
C VAL A 10 13.24 4.93 2.53
N ILE A 11 12.95 4.14 3.55
CA ILE A 11 11.72 3.37 3.64
C ILE A 11 10.70 4.15 4.47
N ALA A 12 9.54 4.43 3.88
CA ALA A 12 8.41 5.03 4.59
C ALA A 12 7.30 4.00 4.79
N SER A 13 6.57 4.05 5.91
CA SER A 13 5.37 3.22 6.10
C SER A 13 4.12 4.04 6.33
N VAL A 14 2.98 3.49 5.90
CA VAL A 14 1.67 4.03 6.27
C VAL A 14 1.36 3.62 7.71
N ALA A 15 1.11 4.60 8.57
CA ALA A 15 0.72 4.31 9.95
C ALA A 15 -0.70 3.69 9.98
N THR A 16 -0.97 2.66 10.78
CA THR A 16 -0.11 2.09 11.84
C THR A 16 0.40 0.68 11.55
N ASN A 17 -0.41 -0.17 10.91
CA ASN A 17 -0.12 -1.60 10.77
C ASN A 17 1.15 -1.89 9.94
N ALA A 18 1.43 -1.05 8.95
CA ALA A 18 2.60 -1.23 8.09
C ALA A 18 3.92 -0.86 8.79
N ILE A 19 3.89 -0.17 9.94
CA ILE A 19 5.11 0.29 10.64
C ILE A 19 6.02 -0.89 10.98
N ALA A 20 5.47 -1.95 11.57
CA ALA A 20 6.25 -3.12 11.97
C ALA A 20 6.90 -3.82 10.76
N ILE A 21 6.22 -3.84 9.61
CA ILE A 21 6.75 -4.45 8.39
C ILE A 21 7.82 -3.55 7.77
N GLY A 22 7.54 -2.24 7.68
CA GLY A 22 8.47 -1.32 7.03
C GLY A 22 9.75 -1.08 7.81
N VAL A 23 9.73 -1.12 9.14
CA VAL A 23 10.97 -1.05 9.92
C VAL A 23 11.86 -2.26 9.67
N LEU A 24 11.27 -3.47 9.55
CA LEU A 24 12.01 -4.69 9.20
C LEU A 24 12.57 -4.61 7.78
N VAL A 25 11.82 -4.05 6.82
CA VAL A 25 12.32 -3.81 5.46
C VAL A 25 13.48 -2.81 5.47
N ALA A 26 13.39 -1.74 6.27
CA ALA A 26 14.45 -0.75 6.39
C ALA A 26 15.71 -1.34 7.02
N GLU A 27 15.55 -2.14 8.09
CA GLU A 27 16.63 -2.85 8.77
C GLU A 27 17.36 -3.80 7.83
N GLU A 28 16.63 -4.65 7.10
CA GLU A 28 17.20 -5.60 6.14
C GLU A 28 17.98 -4.91 5.01
N LEU A 29 17.55 -3.70 4.61
CA LEU A 29 18.21 -2.92 3.55
C LEU A 29 19.29 -1.97 4.07
N GLY A 30 19.44 -1.83 5.39
CA GLY A 30 20.32 -0.82 6.00
C GLY A 30 19.94 0.63 5.64
N LEU A 31 18.65 0.90 5.41
CA LEU A 31 18.14 2.22 5.03
C LEU A 31 17.47 2.95 6.20
N PRO A 32 17.48 4.29 6.22
CA PRO A 32 16.65 5.08 7.12
C PRO A 32 15.16 4.70 7.03
N PHE A 33 14.47 4.82 8.17
CA PHE A 33 13.05 4.52 8.31
C PHE A 33 12.27 5.75 8.79
N VAL A 34 11.10 5.98 8.18
CA VAL A 34 10.10 6.93 8.63
C VAL A 34 8.72 6.29 8.58
N TYR A 35 7.74 6.83 9.30
CA TYR A 35 6.33 6.47 9.11
C TYR A 35 5.47 7.71 8.99
N VAL A 36 4.35 7.59 8.29
CA VAL A 36 3.51 8.72 7.93
C VAL A 36 2.06 8.42 8.30
N HIS A 37 1.47 9.30 9.10
CA HIS A 37 0.05 9.28 9.39
C HIS A 37 -0.74 9.75 8.16
N PRO A 38 -1.80 9.05 7.74
CA PRO A 38 -2.61 9.45 6.58
C PRO A 38 -3.47 10.69 6.85
N THR A 39 -3.60 11.12 8.10
CA THR A 39 -4.28 12.35 8.51
C THR A 39 -3.42 13.09 9.54
N PRO A 40 -3.47 14.44 9.57
CA PRO A 40 -2.83 15.21 10.62
C PRO A 40 -3.31 14.80 12.03
N LYS A 41 -2.50 15.06 13.05
CA LYS A 41 -2.90 14.86 14.45
C LYS A 41 -3.84 15.98 14.89
N ASP A 42 -4.82 15.67 15.74
CA ASP A 42 -5.85 16.62 16.18
C ASP A 42 -5.30 17.84 16.95
N HIS A 43 -4.14 17.70 17.62
CA HIS A 43 -3.54 18.76 18.41
C HIS A 43 -2.01 18.79 18.24
N GLY A 44 -1.48 19.86 17.62
CA GLY A 44 -0.14 20.38 17.95
C GLY A 44 0.86 20.56 16.80
N PHE A 45 0.86 19.69 15.78
CA PHE A 45 1.75 19.85 14.62
C PHE A 45 1.09 19.22 13.38
N GLU A 46 0.99 19.97 12.28
CA GLU A 46 0.46 19.50 10.98
C GLU A 46 1.34 18.41 10.33
N ASN A 47 2.47 18.08 10.94
CA ASN A 47 3.41 17.09 10.43
C ASN A 47 2.83 15.68 10.50
N MET A 48 2.56 15.14 9.32
CA MET A 48 2.14 13.75 9.13
C MET A 48 3.31 12.77 9.24
N ILE A 49 4.55 13.23 9.08
CA ILE A 49 5.76 12.41 8.95
C ILE A 49 6.49 12.33 10.29
N GLU A 50 6.87 11.12 10.68
CA GLU A 50 7.61 10.80 11.90
C GLU A 50 8.95 10.16 11.53
N GLY A 51 10.04 10.74 12.04
CA GLY A 51 11.42 10.40 11.68
C GLY A 51 12.12 11.53 10.89
N ASP A 52 13.32 11.25 10.39
CA ASP A 52 14.11 12.21 9.61
C ASP A 52 13.93 11.95 8.11
N LEU A 53 13.01 12.68 7.48
CA LEU A 53 12.84 12.72 6.04
C LEU A 53 13.38 14.05 5.52
N ARG A 54 14.27 14.00 4.52
CA ARG A 54 14.92 15.17 3.95
C ARG A 54 14.51 15.33 2.48
N PRO A 55 14.29 16.57 2.01
CA PRO A 55 13.92 16.81 0.61
C PRO A 55 14.89 16.16 -0.38
N ARG A 56 14.36 15.78 -1.55
CA ARG A 56 15.05 15.11 -2.66
C ARG A 56 15.41 13.65 -2.45
N GLN A 57 15.11 13.06 -1.29
CA GLN A 57 15.32 11.63 -1.09
C GLN A 57 14.36 10.79 -1.92
N ASN A 58 14.85 9.65 -2.39
CA ASN A 58 14.07 8.61 -3.04
C ASN A 58 13.42 7.70 -2.01
N VAL A 59 12.09 7.66 -1.99
CA VAL A 59 11.30 6.98 -0.95
C VAL A 59 10.52 5.82 -1.56
N VAL A 60 10.57 4.66 -0.90
CA VAL A 60 9.65 3.55 -1.16
C VAL A 60 8.67 3.47 0.00
N VAL A 61 7.37 3.44 -0.32
CA VAL A 61 6.31 3.35 0.68
C VAL A 61 5.93 1.89 0.90
N ILE A 62 5.82 1.48 2.15
CA ILE A 62 5.38 0.15 2.58
C ILE A 62 3.97 0.25 3.18
N GLU A 63 3.12 -0.70 2.81
CA GLU A 63 1.74 -0.84 3.28
C GLU A 63 1.45 -2.30 3.65
N ASP A 64 0.56 -2.56 4.62
CA ASP A 64 0.15 -3.92 4.94
C ASP A 64 -0.81 -4.45 3.87
N GLN A 65 -1.88 -3.71 3.58
CA GLN A 65 -2.85 -4.04 2.54
C GLN A 65 -3.40 -2.78 1.88
N VAL A 66 -3.73 -2.90 0.60
CA VAL A 66 -4.43 -1.85 -0.14
C VAL A 66 -5.84 -2.33 -0.51
N SER A 67 -6.83 -1.72 0.13
CA SER A 67 -8.25 -1.81 -0.25
C SER A 67 -8.59 -0.73 -1.27
N VAL A 68 -9.12 0.42 -0.85
CA VAL A 68 -9.41 1.58 -1.71
C VAL A 68 -8.14 2.43 -1.96
N GLY A 69 -7.13 2.35 -1.07
CA GLY A 69 -5.85 3.04 -1.24
C GLY A 69 -5.89 4.55 -0.99
N ILE A 70 -6.91 5.06 -0.31
CA ILE A 70 -7.02 6.48 0.05
C ILE A 70 -5.89 6.87 1.01
N ASN A 71 -5.67 6.11 2.07
CA ASN A 71 -4.64 6.41 3.08
C ASN A 71 -3.23 6.33 2.48
N SER A 72 -2.96 5.28 1.71
CA SER A 72 -1.68 5.10 1.04
C SER A 72 -1.36 6.28 0.11
N MET A 73 -2.35 6.77 -0.66
CA MET A 73 -2.15 7.97 -1.49
C MET A 73 -1.97 9.25 -0.68
N LYS A 74 -2.67 9.43 0.45
CA LYS A 74 -2.43 10.59 1.33
C LYS A 74 -0.99 10.62 1.85
N VAL A 75 -0.45 9.46 2.21
CA VAL A 75 0.96 9.32 2.61
C VAL A 75 1.91 9.66 1.47
N VAL A 76 1.67 9.13 0.27
CA VAL A 76 2.46 9.47 -0.92
C VAL A 76 2.48 10.98 -1.16
N GLU A 77 1.32 11.64 -1.08
CA GLU A 77 1.22 13.08 -1.29
C GLU A 77 1.89 13.88 -0.16
N ALA A 78 1.84 13.43 1.08
CA ALA A 78 2.58 14.05 2.18
C ALA A 78 4.10 14.00 1.95
N ILE A 79 4.64 12.84 1.55
CA ILE A 79 6.06 12.65 1.22
C ILE A 79 6.48 13.54 0.04
N ARG A 80 5.65 13.63 -1.01
CA ARG A 80 5.90 14.50 -2.17
C ARG A 80 5.88 15.98 -1.80
N LYS A 81 4.95 16.41 -0.93
CA LYS A 81 4.88 17.79 -0.43
C LYS A 81 6.11 18.19 0.38
N ASP A 82 6.74 17.22 1.06
CA ASP A 82 8.02 17.40 1.76
C ASP A 82 9.23 17.42 0.81
N GLY A 83 9.00 17.42 -0.52
CA GLY A 83 10.04 17.55 -1.53
C GLY A 83 10.76 16.25 -1.88
N CYS A 84 10.27 15.10 -1.41
CA CYS A 84 10.84 13.79 -1.72
C CYS A 84 10.23 13.18 -3.00
N LYS A 85 10.94 12.21 -3.59
CA LYS A 85 10.48 11.45 -4.74
C LYS A 85 9.98 10.08 -4.27
N VAL A 86 8.68 9.83 -4.39
CA VAL A 86 8.14 8.47 -4.19
C VAL A 86 8.40 7.63 -5.44
N LEU A 87 9.22 6.59 -5.31
CA LEU A 87 9.54 5.65 -6.39
C LEU A 87 8.38 4.70 -6.69
N GLY A 88 7.72 4.23 -5.62
CA GLY A 88 6.60 3.31 -5.70
C GLY A 88 6.09 2.94 -4.31
N LEU A 89 5.04 2.11 -4.30
CA LEU A 89 4.46 1.54 -3.11
C LEU A 89 4.50 0.02 -3.18
N VAL A 90 4.96 -0.62 -2.11
CA VAL A 90 4.95 -2.08 -1.95
C VAL A 90 3.95 -2.43 -0.86
N THR A 91 3.07 -3.39 -1.14
CA THR A 91 2.08 -3.90 -0.18
C THR A 91 2.12 -5.42 -0.10
N ILE A 92 1.75 -5.99 1.05
CA ILE A 92 1.61 -7.44 1.17
C ILE A 92 0.41 -7.92 0.36
N PHE A 93 -0.73 -7.24 0.47
CA PHE A 93 -1.98 -7.67 -0.16
C PHE A 93 -2.72 -6.54 -0.88
N ASN A 94 -3.24 -6.83 -2.07
CA ASN A 94 -4.09 -5.91 -2.82
C ASN A 94 -5.40 -6.58 -3.22
N TYR A 95 -6.53 -5.92 -2.96
CA TYR A 95 -7.85 -6.37 -3.40
C TYR A 95 -8.09 -6.24 -4.90
N GLU A 96 -7.25 -5.50 -5.62
CA GLU A 96 -7.36 -5.25 -7.08
C GLU A 96 -8.67 -4.56 -7.47
N LEU A 97 -9.23 -3.74 -6.56
CA LEU A 97 -10.43 -2.97 -6.85
C LEU A 97 -10.15 -1.98 -7.99
N GLN A 98 -11.09 -1.87 -8.93
CA GLN A 98 -10.92 -1.03 -10.12
C GLN A 98 -10.67 0.45 -9.79
N ASP A 99 -11.33 0.98 -8.76
CA ASP A 99 -11.11 2.34 -8.29
C ASP A 99 -9.70 2.54 -7.74
N THR A 100 -9.17 1.55 -7.04
CA THR A 100 -7.81 1.56 -6.49
C THR A 100 -6.79 1.60 -7.60
N LEU A 101 -6.90 0.71 -8.59
CA LEU A 101 -6.01 0.69 -9.75
C LEU A 101 -6.03 2.03 -10.51
N ARG A 102 -7.22 2.62 -10.72
CA ARG A 102 -7.36 3.96 -11.31
C ARG A 102 -6.70 5.04 -10.47
N ARG A 103 -6.87 5.00 -9.15
CA ARG A 103 -6.31 5.97 -8.20
C ARG A 103 -4.79 5.98 -8.23
N PHE A 104 -4.15 4.83 -8.15
CA PHE A 104 -2.69 4.72 -8.22
C PHE A 104 -2.15 5.13 -9.60
N LYS A 105 -2.82 4.72 -10.69
CA LYS A 105 -2.47 5.16 -12.06
C LYS A 105 -2.56 6.67 -12.21
N LYS A 106 -3.63 7.30 -11.73
CA LYS A 106 -3.81 8.77 -11.76
C LYS A 106 -2.78 9.48 -10.89
N GLY A 107 -2.46 8.91 -9.72
CA GLY A 107 -1.43 9.40 -8.81
C GLY A 107 0.01 9.20 -9.33
N LYS A 108 0.19 8.51 -10.47
CA LYS A 108 1.50 8.13 -11.02
C LYS A 108 2.37 7.44 -9.96
N VAL A 109 1.78 6.46 -9.27
CA VAL A 109 2.46 5.62 -8.29
C VAL A 109 2.35 4.19 -8.77
N GLU A 110 3.48 3.55 -9.02
CA GLU A 110 3.49 2.10 -9.21
C GLU A 110 3.20 1.42 -7.87
N MET A 111 2.25 0.48 -7.88
CA MET A 111 1.94 -0.35 -6.72
C MET A 111 2.33 -1.80 -7.03
N ILE A 112 3.20 -2.36 -6.19
CA ILE A 112 3.63 -3.76 -6.26
C ILE A 112 3.00 -4.48 -5.06
N ALA A 113 2.26 -5.54 -5.32
CA ALA A 113 1.66 -6.38 -4.28
C ALA A 113 2.36 -7.74 -4.23
N LEU A 114 2.71 -8.23 -3.04
CA LEU A 114 3.28 -9.57 -2.87
C LEU A 114 2.23 -10.68 -3.10
N SER A 115 0.97 -10.39 -2.76
CA SER A 115 -0.19 -11.23 -3.04
C SER A 115 -1.38 -10.37 -3.45
N THR A 116 -2.30 -10.97 -4.17
CA THR A 116 -3.52 -10.31 -4.64
C THR A 116 -4.75 -11.14 -4.32
N PHE A 117 -5.91 -10.51 -4.33
CA PHE A 117 -7.18 -11.21 -4.15
C PHE A 117 -7.36 -12.32 -5.19
N SER A 118 -7.02 -12.07 -6.46
CA SER A 118 -7.05 -13.12 -7.49
C SER A 118 -6.13 -14.30 -7.16
N ALA A 119 -4.93 -14.05 -6.63
CA ALA A 119 -4.00 -15.10 -6.24
C ALA A 119 -4.52 -15.93 -5.06
N VAL A 120 -5.04 -15.27 -4.03
CA VAL A 120 -5.65 -15.93 -2.87
C VAL A 120 -6.86 -16.75 -3.27
N LEU A 121 -7.74 -16.22 -4.13
CA LEU A 121 -8.93 -16.91 -4.59
C LEU A 121 -8.58 -18.17 -5.37
N LYS A 122 -7.60 -18.08 -6.28
CA LYS A 122 -7.09 -19.24 -7.03
C LYS A 122 -6.54 -20.31 -6.08
N HIS A 123 -5.81 -19.90 -5.04
CA HIS A 123 -5.26 -20.84 -4.08
C HIS A 123 -6.36 -21.50 -3.22
N ALA A 124 -7.33 -20.72 -2.73
CA ALA A 124 -8.45 -21.20 -1.94
C ALA A 124 -9.32 -22.20 -2.71
N LEU A 125 -9.52 -22.00 -4.01
CA LEU A 125 -10.15 -22.98 -4.89
C LEU A 125 -9.33 -24.26 -4.99
N SER A 126 -8.01 -24.15 -5.19
CA SER A 126 -7.14 -25.33 -5.36
C SER A 126 -7.03 -26.20 -4.10
N THR A 127 -7.28 -25.62 -2.93
CA THR A 127 -7.28 -26.32 -1.63
C THR A 127 -8.68 -26.73 -1.18
N GLU A 128 -9.70 -26.54 -2.03
CA GLU A 128 -11.10 -26.80 -1.72
C GLU A 128 -11.62 -26.03 -0.48
N TYR A 129 -10.93 -24.95 -0.08
CA TYR A 129 -11.37 -24.06 1.00
C TYR A 129 -12.64 -23.29 0.63
N ILE A 130 -12.83 -23.06 -0.68
CA ILE A 130 -14.05 -22.54 -1.27
C ILE A 130 -14.46 -23.38 -2.48
N THR A 131 -15.75 -23.41 -2.77
CA THR A 131 -16.32 -23.98 -3.99
C THR A 131 -16.13 -23.05 -5.20
N GLU A 132 -16.28 -23.58 -6.41
CA GLU A 132 -16.33 -22.78 -7.65
C GLU A 132 -17.39 -21.67 -7.60
N GLU A 133 -18.61 -21.98 -7.15
CA GLU A 133 -19.71 -21.01 -6.99
C GLU A 133 -19.35 -19.88 -5.99
N GLY A 134 -18.75 -20.26 -4.85
CA GLY A 134 -18.21 -19.32 -3.88
C GLY A 134 -17.14 -18.40 -4.48
N ALA A 135 -16.28 -18.92 -5.36
CA ALA A 135 -15.29 -18.10 -6.04
C ALA A 135 -15.89 -17.14 -7.06
N GLU A 136 -16.89 -17.57 -7.83
CA GLU A 136 -17.64 -16.69 -8.75
C GLU A 136 -18.33 -15.55 -8.00
N THR A 137 -18.90 -15.85 -6.84
CA THR A 137 -19.50 -14.86 -5.94
C THR A 137 -18.47 -13.83 -5.49
N LEU A 138 -17.30 -14.29 -5.03
CA LEU A 138 -16.20 -13.44 -4.57
C LEU A 138 -15.61 -12.57 -5.69
N GLN A 139 -15.49 -13.10 -6.92
CA GLN A 139 -15.06 -12.32 -8.09
C GLN A 139 -16.08 -11.25 -8.47
N THR A 140 -17.37 -11.57 -8.37
CA THR A 140 -18.45 -10.62 -8.64
C THR A 140 -18.41 -9.47 -7.63
N TRP A 141 -18.25 -9.80 -6.34
CA TRP A 141 -18.04 -8.80 -5.29
C TRP A 141 -16.82 -7.92 -5.58
N GLN A 142 -15.65 -8.50 -5.91
CA GLN A 142 -14.41 -7.75 -6.16
C GLN A 142 -14.56 -6.69 -7.26
N LYS A 143 -15.33 -6.97 -8.31
CA LYS A 143 -15.54 -6.05 -9.44
C LYS A 143 -16.28 -4.77 -9.02
N ASN A 144 -17.28 -4.89 -8.15
CA ASN A 144 -18.05 -3.76 -7.66
C ASN A 144 -18.60 -4.02 -6.24
N PRO A 145 -17.76 -3.86 -5.20
CA PRO A 145 -18.17 -4.14 -3.82
C PRO A 145 -19.31 -3.24 -3.32
N ALA A 146 -19.43 -2.02 -3.87
CA ALA A 146 -20.41 -1.03 -3.43
C ALA A 146 -21.84 -1.39 -3.85
N ASP A 147 -21.99 -2.00 -5.04
CA ASP A 147 -23.28 -2.43 -5.57
C ASP A 147 -23.57 -3.92 -5.36
N TRP A 148 -22.69 -4.63 -4.63
CA TRP A 148 -22.87 -6.05 -4.35
C TRP A 148 -24.05 -6.26 -3.39
N LYS A 149 -25.08 -6.95 -3.87
CA LYS A 149 -26.22 -7.36 -3.05
C LYS A 149 -26.05 -8.83 -2.70
N LEU A 150 -26.31 -9.16 -1.43
CA LEU A 150 -26.52 -10.54 -1.01
C LEU A 150 -27.64 -11.12 -1.88
N GLN A 151 -27.31 -12.16 -2.64
CA GLN A 151 -28.28 -12.94 -3.39
C GLN A 151 -29.03 -13.87 -2.45
#